data_AF-A0A925ZAH1-F1
#
_entry.id   AF-A0A925ZAH1-F1
#
_cell.length_a   1.000
_cell.length_b   1.000
_cell.length_c   1.000
_cell.angle_alpha   90.00
_cell.angle_beta   90.00
_cell.angle_gamma   90.00
#
_symmetry.space_group_name_H-M   'P 1'
#
loop_
_entity.id
_entity.type
_entity.pdbx_description
1 polymer ?
#
loop_
_entity_poly.entity_id
_entity_poly.type
_entity_poly.pdbx_seq_one_letter_code
_entity_poly.pdbx_strand_id
1 'polypeptide(L)'
;MGQRANLIIVKKDSYDLYYSHWCANTLPRDIFWGPEHAINFIQLQVKKDIDDWWLDDIWAEGGVIVDIEKKILLMYGGENILFDIPLR
;
A
#
# COMPACT_ATOMS: atom_id res chain seq x y z
N MET A 1 -2.38 15.60 -10.24
CA MET A 1 -2.00 14.24 -10.66
C MET A 1 -1.39 13.52 -9.47
N GLY A 2 -1.81 12.29 -9.19
CA GLY A 2 -1.28 11.45 -8.12
C GLY A 2 -1.47 9.97 -8.49
N GLN A 3 -0.97 9.08 -7.64
CA GLN A 3 -1.15 7.63 -7.67
C GLN A 3 -1.30 7.18 -6.21
N ARG A 4 -2.44 7.53 -5.59
CA ARG A 4 -2.60 7.54 -4.14
C ARG A 4 -2.96 6.17 -3.60
N ALA A 5 -2.35 5.78 -2.48
CA ALA A 5 -2.61 4.50 -1.85
C ALA A 5 -2.73 4.56 -0.33
N ASN A 6 -3.65 3.73 0.19
CA ASN A 6 -3.72 3.37 1.61
C ASN A 6 -2.82 2.16 1.85
N LEU A 7 -1.87 2.27 2.77
CA LEU A 7 -0.97 1.17 3.14
C LEU A 7 -1.15 0.84 4.62
N ILE A 8 -1.41 -0.42 4.92
CA ILE A 8 -1.83 -0.85 6.25
C ILE A 8 -0.88 -1.95 6.75
N ILE A 9 -0.41 -1.79 7.98
CA ILE A 9 0.25 -2.86 8.73
C ILE A 9 -0.68 -3.26 9.87
N VAL A 10 -1.24 -4.46 9.78
CA VAL A 10 -2.10 -5.03 10.82
C VAL A 10 -1.21 -5.74 11.85
N LYS A 11 -1.46 -5.40 13.11
CA LYS A 11 -0.89 -6.01 14.31
C LYS A 11 -2.00 -6.76 15.05
N LYS A 12 -1.64 -7.45 16.13
CA LYS A 12 -2.55 -8.30 16.90
C LYS A 12 -3.93 -7.66 17.20
N ASP A 13 -3.93 -6.43 17.72
CA ASP A 13 -5.14 -5.75 18.21
C ASP A 13 -5.33 -4.34 17.60
N SER A 14 -4.55 -4.00 16.57
CA SER A 14 -4.57 -2.67 15.96
C SER A 14 -3.98 -2.68 14.55
N TYR A 15 -4.04 -1.55 13.86
CA TYR A 15 -3.31 -1.36 12.61
C TYR A 15 -2.70 0.04 12.55
N ASP A 16 -1.57 0.15 11.85
CA ASP A 16 -1.00 1.43 11.46
C ASP A 16 -1.46 1.75 10.03
N LEU A 17 -1.95 2.97 9.82
CA LEU A 17 -2.29 3.51 8.50
C LEU A 17 -1.16 4.40 7.98
N TYR A 18 -0.77 4.17 6.74
CA TYR A 18 0.19 4.98 6.02
C TYR A 18 -0.39 5.43 4.68
N TYR A 19 0.02 6.62 4.27
CA TYR A 19 -0.40 7.25 3.03
C TYR A 19 0.79 7.43 2.10
N SER A 20 0.59 7.07 0.84
CA SER A 20 1.49 7.44 -0.25
C SER A 20 0.74 8.20 -1.34
N HIS A 21 1.37 9.24 -1.87
CA HIS A 21 0.81 10.02 -2.98
C HIS A 21 1.14 9.40 -4.36
N TRP A 22 2.06 8.43 -4.42
CA TRP A 22 2.70 8.04 -5.69
C TRP A 22 2.78 6.54 -5.97
N CYS A 23 2.53 5.66 -5.00
CA CYS A 23 2.88 4.25 -5.18
C CYS A 23 1.78 3.37 -5.77
N ALA A 24 0.54 3.85 -5.95
CA ALA A 24 -0.57 2.98 -6.35
C ALA A 24 -0.31 2.16 -7.62
N ASN A 25 0.37 2.73 -8.62
CA ASN A 25 0.76 2.03 -9.85
C ASN A 25 2.02 1.17 -9.74
N THR A 26 2.87 1.40 -8.74
CA THR A 26 4.14 0.67 -8.53
C THR A 26 4.05 -0.37 -7.43
N LEU A 27 2.94 -0.44 -6.70
CA LEU A 27 2.69 -1.38 -5.59
C LEU A 27 3.18 -2.81 -5.86
N PRO A 28 2.85 -3.47 -7.00
CA PRO A 28 3.28 -4.84 -7.24
C PRO A 28 4.80 -5.00 -7.19
N ARG A 29 5.56 -4.02 -7.70
CA ARG A 29 7.03 -4.05 -7.69
C ARG A 29 7.60 -3.75 -6.30
N ASP A 30 7.01 -2.78 -5.62
CA ASP A 30 7.57 -2.23 -4.38
C ASP A 30 7.37 -3.18 -3.18
N ILE A 31 6.35 -4.05 -3.19
CA ILE A 31 6.07 -5.01 -2.10
C ILE A 31 6.45 -6.47 -2.42
N PHE A 32 6.96 -6.74 -3.63
CA PHE A 32 7.25 -8.10 -4.11
C PHE A 32 8.38 -8.81 -3.34
N TRP A 33 9.37 -8.05 -2.87
CA TRP A 33 10.66 -8.58 -2.40
C TRP A 33 10.64 -9.23 -1.01
N GLY A 34 9.47 -9.64 -0.53
CA GLY A 34 9.27 -10.32 0.74
C GLY A 34 8.71 -9.42 1.85
N PRO A 35 8.31 -10.02 2.97
CA PRO A 35 7.55 -9.34 4.03
C PRO A 35 8.33 -8.21 4.70
N GLU A 36 9.61 -8.41 5.01
CA GLU A 36 10.47 -7.39 5.62
C GLU A 36 10.62 -6.18 4.70
N HIS A 37 10.80 -6.41 3.40
CA HIS A 37 10.91 -5.35 2.41
C HIS A 37 9.60 -4.57 2.27
N ALA A 38 8.47 -5.28 2.17
CA ALA A 38 7.15 -4.65 2.08
C ALA A 38 6.83 -3.80 3.33
N ILE A 39 7.12 -4.32 4.53
CA ILE A 39 6.92 -3.59 5.79
C ILE A 39 7.80 -2.33 5.82
N ASN A 40 9.08 -2.46 5.49
CA ASN A 40 10.00 -1.31 5.45
C ASN A 40 9.52 -0.25 4.44
N PHE A 41 9.11 -0.67 3.24
CA PHE A 41 8.56 0.23 2.23
C PHE A 41 7.35 1.01 2.75
N ILE A 42 6.40 0.32 3.41
CA ILE A 42 5.19 0.94 3.97
C ILE A 42 5.57 1.93 5.08
N GLN A 43 6.49 1.55 5.98
CA GLN A 43 6.92 2.39 7.09
C GLN A 43 7.66 3.66 6.67
N LEU A 44 8.27 3.67 5.49
CA LEU A 44 8.90 4.85 4.90
C LEU A 44 7.89 5.88 4.35
N GLN A 45 6.61 5.52 4.26
CA GLN A 45 5.56 6.43 3.82
C GLN A 45 5.04 7.31 4.96
N VAL A 46 4.08 8.20 4.67
CA VAL A 46 3.56 9.13 5.65
C VAL A 46 2.59 8.40 6.58
N LYS A 47 2.97 8.20 7.84
CA LYS A 47 2.06 7.66 8.86
C LYS A 47 0.90 8.63 9.12
N LYS A 48 -0.31 8.10 9.28
CA LYS A 48 -1.53 8.88 9.45
C LYS A 48 -2.39 8.36 10.59
N ASP A 49 -3.15 9.28 11.18
CA ASP A 49 -4.13 8.95 12.20
C ASP A 49 -5.30 8.20 11.59
N ILE A 50 -5.75 7.19 12.34
CA ILE A 50 -6.64 6.15 11.85
C ILE A 50 -8.06 6.67 11.62
N ASP A 51 -8.47 7.66 12.42
CA ASP A 51 -9.85 8.15 12.47
C ASP A 51 -10.16 9.17 11.35
N ASP A 52 -9.15 9.86 10.81
CA ASP A 52 -9.38 11.06 9.99
C ASP A 52 -8.80 11.00 8.55
N TRP A 53 -8.01 9.99 8.19
CA TRP A 53 -7.19 10.08 6.96
C TRP A 53 -7.43 9.01 5.88
N TRP A 54 -8.42 8.16 6.01
CA TRP A 54 -8.69 7.17 4.98
C TRP A 54 -8.97 7.81 3.62
N LEU A 55 -8.29 7.34 2.57
CA LEU A 55 -8.76 7.60 1.21
C LEU A 55 -10.05 6.82 0.97
N ASP A 56 -11.03 7.50 0.40
CA ASP A 56 -12.29 6.91 -0.07
C ASP A 56 -12.14 6.25 -1.45
N ASP A 57 -13.25 5.75 -1.99
CA ASP A 57 -13.34 5.12 -3.31
C ASP A 57 -13.15 6.10 -4.49
N ILE A 58 -13.15 7.41 -4.24
CA ILE A 58 -12.88 8.43 -5.24
C ILE A 58 -11.38 8.68 -5.37
N TRP A 59 -10.65 8.66 -4.24
CA TRP A 59 -9.24 9.03 -4.19
C TRP A 59 -8.27 7.84 -4.08
N ALA A 60 -8.72 6.67 -3.63
CA ALA A 60 -7.87 5.48 -3.52
C ALA A 60 -7.66 4.83 -4.90
N GLU A 61 -6.45 4.94 -5.41
CA GLU A 61 -6.03 4.34 -6.70
C GLU A 61 -5.35 2.97 -6.49
N GLY A 62 -5.01 2.63 -5.24
CA GLY A 62 -4.43 1.35 -4.85
C GLY A 62 -4.35 1.19 -3.35
N GLY A 63 -3.96 0.00 -2.89
CA GLY A 63 -3.75 -0.23 -1.48
C GLY A 63 -3.09 -1.57 -1.16
N VAL A 64 -2.51 -1.64 0.04
CA VAL A 64 -1.87 -2.85 0.56
C VAL A 64 -2.24 -3.03 2.02
N ILE A 65 -2.50 -4.26 2.42
CA ILE A 65 -2.63 -4.71 3.79
C ILE A 65 -1.59 -5.79 4.03
N VAL A 66 -0.74 -5.61 5.04
CA VAL A 66 0.17 -6.63 5.55
C VAL A 66 -0.28 -7.03 6.96
N ASP A 67 -0.80 -8.25 7.10
CA ASP A 67 -1.10 -8.86 8.40
C ASP A 67 0.08 -9.74 8.83
N ILE A 68 0.82 -9.25 9.83
CA ILE A 68 2.07 -9.87 10.30
C ILE A 68 1.80 -11.23 10.95
N GLU A 69 0.74 -11.33 11.76
CA GLU A 69 0.42 -12.53 12.52
C GLU A 69 -0.11 -13.63 11.60
N LYS A 70 -1.00 -13.27 10.66
CA LYS A 70 -1.58 -14.24 9.72
C LYS A 70 -0.70 -14.51 8.52
N LYS A 71 0.39 -13.74 8.34
CA LYS A 71 1.28 -13.80 7.17
C LYS A 71 0.51 -13.62 5.86
N ILE A 72 -0.42 -12.66 5.85
CA ILE A 72 -1.24 -12.34 4.69
C ILE A 72 -0.81 -10.98 4.14
N LEU A 73 -0.60 -10.93 2.83
CA LEU A 73 -0.52 -9.70 2.08
C LEU A 73 -1.72 -9.64 1.13
N LEU A 74 -2.50 -8.57 1.22
CA LEU A 74 -3.58 -8.27 0.29
C LEU A 74 -3.25 -6.96 -0.41
N MET A 75 -3.37 -6.93 -1.73
CA MET A 75 -3.13 -5.72 -2.52
C MET A 75 -4.20 -5.54 -3.59
N TYR A 76 -4.42 -4.30 -3.99
CA TYR A 76 -5.14 -3.94 -5.20
C TYR A 76 -4.51 -2.69 -5.83
N GLY A 77 -4.78 -2.47 -7.11
CA GLY A 77 -4.12 -1.45 -7.92
C GLY A 77 -2.92 -2.03 -8.67
N GLY A 78 -1.97 -1.17 -9.03
CA GLY A 78 -0.80 -1.56 -9.81
C GLY A 78 -1.09 -1.63 -11.30
N GLU A 79 -1.41 -0.50 -11.94
CA GLU A 79 -1.68 -0.42 -13.40
C GLU A 79 -0.61 -1.14 -14.25
N ASN A 80 0.65 -1.13 -13.80
CA ASN A 80 1.75 -1.78 -14.50
C ASN A 80 1.64 -3.32 -14.59
N ILE A 81 0.80 -3.97 -13.79
CA ILE A 81 0.60 -5.43 -13.87
C ILE A 81 -0.16 -5.85 -15.13
N LEU A 82 -0.87 -4.91 -15.76
CA LEU A 82 -1.71 -5.17 -16.93
C LEU A 82 -0.91 -5.08 -18.25
N PHE A 83 0.35 -4.67 -18.20
CA PHE A 83 1.14 -4.36 -19.40
C PHE A 83 2.53 -4.98 -19.30
N ASP A 84 2.97 -5.60 -20.40
CA ASP A 84 4.35 -6.13 -20.52
C ASP A 84 5.40 -5.03 -20.73
N ILE A 85 4.97 -3.78 -20.86
CA ILE A 85 5.80 -2.60 -21.03
C ILE A 85 5.48 -1.56 -19.94
N PRO A 86 6.50 -0.92 -19.33
CA PRO A 86 6.26 0.18 -18.38
C PRO A 86 5.52 1.32 -19.06
N LEU A 87 4.41 1.79 -18.47
CA LEU A 87 3.60 2.85 -19.06
C LEU A 87 4.15 4.27 -18.85
N ARG A 88 5.16 4.45 -17.97
CA ARG A 88 5.85 5.72 -17.69
C ARG A 88 7.28 5.49 -17.22
#